data_AF-A0A7S1HS70-F1
#
_entry.id   AF-A0A7S1HS70-F1
#
_cell.length_a   1.000
_cell.length_b   1.000
_cell.length_c   1.000
_cell.angle_alpha   90.00
_cell.angle_beta   90.00
_cell.angle_gamma   90.00
#
_symmetry.space_group_name_H-M   'P 1'
#
loop_
_entity.id
_entity.type
_entity.pdbx_description
1 polymer ?
#
loop_
_entity_poly.entity_id
_entity_poly.type
_entity_poly.pdbx_seq_one_letter_code
_entity_poly.pdbx_strand_id
1 'polypeptide(L)'
;LRARVERPPRSVGGGARLQPEAYWAGVPEAAILQEVLYAAQGIEGHYILLDPISDAFRITEDAGVPRGSKDMVRQVCEVGWLYSRIDAHVKTPSTSSLLHQSLCASIKRHLSEYFKLLSLLQSELRATGSTALSLRKLISWTHEPTKRLKHILTLADSCHDLKGGLLASKVHTFAIHGDPAVRG
;
A
#
# COMPACT_ATOMS: atom_id res chain seq x y z
N LEU A 1 -28.42 41.91 35.08
CA LEU A 1 -28.09 40.48 35.24
C LEU A 1 -27.09 40.07 34.16
N ARG A 2 -25.78 40.04 34.49
CA ARG A 2 -24.71 39.56 33.59
C ARG A 2 -24.14 38.29 34.19
N ALA A 3 -24.31 37.16 33.51
CA ALA A 3 -23.77 35.86 33.93
C ALA A 3 -22.26 35.82 33.66
N ARG A 4 -21.52 35.45 34.70
CA ARG A 4 -20.06 35.32 34.75
C ARG A 4 -19.71 33.97 34.11
N VAL A 5 -19.03 33.99 32.97
CA VAL A 5 -18.49 32.78 32.33
C VAL A 5 -17.29 32.31 33.16
N GLU A 6 -17.44 31.21 33.88
CA GLU A 6 -16.33 30.51 34.55
C GLU A 6 -15.41 29.89 33.51
N ARG A 7 -14.10 30.12 33.67
CA ARG A 7 -13.05 29.50 32.83
C ARG A 7 -12.67 28.13 33.42
N PRO A 8 -12.35 27.13 32.59
CA PRO A 8 -11.85 25.85 33.08
C PRO A 8 -10.43 25.98 33.67
N PRO A 9 -10.02 25.06 34.56
CA PRO A 9 -8.78 25.17 35.32
C PRO A 9 -7.54 24.99 34.42
N ARG A 10 -6.49 25.76 34.73
CA ARG A 10 -5.17 25.65 34.10
C ARG A 10 -4.50 24.35 34.54
N SER A 11 -4.25 23.44 33.60
CA SER A 11 -3.37 22.30 33.84
C SER A 11 -1.91 22.77 33.89
N VAL A 12 -1.25 22.44 35.00
CA VAL A 12 0.20 22.56 35.20
C VAL A 12 0.78 21.16 34.99
N GLY A 13 1.65 20.97 34.01
CA GLY A 13 2.37 19.70 33.84
C GLY A 13 3.15 19.56 32.53
N GLY A 14 4.47 19.56 32.65
CA GLY A 14 5.41 18.84 31.77
C GLY A 14 5.39 19.16 30.27
N GLY A 15 6.19 20.14 29.85
CA GLY A 15 6.42 20.45 28.44
C GLY A 15 7.21 19.37 27.71
N ALA A 16 6.56 18.27 27.33
CA ALA A 16 6.90 17.59 26.10
C ALA A 16 6.46 18.51 24.96
N ARG A 17 7.41 19.00 24.17
CA ARG A 17 7.15 19.81 22.98
C ARG A 17 6.36 18.96 21.99
N LEU A 18 5.03 18.98 22.07
CA LEU A 18 4.14 18.41 21.07
C LEU A 18 4.44 19.17 19.78
N GLN A 19 5.14 18.53 18.85
CA GLN A 19 5.25 19.03 17.49
C GLN A 19 3.81 19.17 16.98
N PRO A 20 3.43 20.28 16.33
CA PRO A 20 2.09 20.41 15.79
C PRO A 20 1.92 19.31 14.74
N GLU A 21 1.10 18.30 15.04
CA GLU A 21 0.66 17.34 14.04
C GLU A 21 0.05 18.13 12.88
N ALA A 22 0.45 17.85 11.65
CA ALA A 22 -0.17 18.48 10.50
C ALA A 22 -1.61 17.96 10.36
N TYR A 23 -2.56 18.86 10.09
CA TYR A 23 -3.96 18.51 9.85
C TYR A 23 -4.37 18.93 8.44
N TRP A 24 -5.17 18.09 7.77
CA TRP A 24 -5.83 18.40 6.49
C TRP A 24 -7.33 18.40 6.71
N ALA A 25 -7.97 19.57 6.58
CA ALA A 25 -9.38 19.78 6.93
C ALA A 25 -9.81 19.22 8.31
N GLY A 26 -8.92 19.28 9.31
CA GLY A 26 -9.19 18.75 10.65
C GLY A 26 -8.90 17.25 10.83
N VAL A 27 -8.45 16.57 9.78
CA VAL A 27 -7.96 15.19 9.83
C VAL A 27 -6.45 15.18 10.12
N PRO A 28 -5.97 14.44 11.15
CA PRO A 28 -4.54 14.31 11.39
C PRO A 28 -3.82 13.66 10.22
N GLU A 29 -2.63 14.13 9.86
CA GLU A 29 -1.81 13.53 8.79
C GLU A 29 -1.54 12.04 9.06
N ALA A 30 -1.31 11.67 10.32
CA ALA A 30 -1.13 10.28 10.72
C ALA A 30 -2.35 9.38 10.36
N ALA A 31 -3.57 9.92 10.43
CA ALA A 31 -4.77 9.20 10.03
C ALA A 31 -4.78 8.96 8.51
N ILE A 32 -4.36 9.93 7.71
CA ILE A 32 -4.25 9.75 6.25
C ILE A 32 -3.11 8.80 5.89
N LEU A 33 -1.98 8.84 6.60
CA LEU A 33 -0.90 7.85 6.41
C LEU A 33 -1.38 6.43 6.74
N GLN A 34 -2.22 6.28 7.77
CA GLN A 34 -2.81 4.99 8.12
C GLN A 34 -3.75 4.48 7.02
N GLU A 35 -4.60 5.35 6.46
CA GLU A 35 -5.46 5.05 5.31
C GLU A 35 -4.65 4.64 4.08
N VAL A 36 -3.55 5.34 3.79
CA VAL A 36 -2.65 5.00 2.69
C VAL A 36 -2.05 3.61 2.90
N LEU A 37 -1.67 3.26 4.13
CA LEU A 37 -1.14 1.93 4.46
C LEU A 37 -2.21 0.84 4.37
N TYR A 38 -3.49 1.14 4.63
CA TYR A 38 -4.59 0.20 4.36
C TYR A 38 -4.80 -0.01 2.87
N ALA A 39 -4.86 1.08 2.10
CA ALA A 39 -4.98 1.00 0.65
C ALA A 39 -3.81 0.23 0.02
N ALA A 40 -2.58 0.42 0.53
CA ALA A 40 -1.39 -0.34 0.11
C ALA A 40 -1.49 -1.86 0.38
N GLN A 41 -2.36 -2.30 1.30
CA GLN A 41 -2.67 -3.73 1.52
C GLN A 41 -3.79 -4.24 0.61
N GLY A 42 -4.35 -3.38 -0.23
CA GLY A 42 -5.52 -3.71 -1.03
C GLY A 42 -6.84 -3.61 -0.26
N ILE A 43 -6.86 -2.88 0.86
CA ILE A 43 -8.03 -2.75 1.75
C ILE A 43 -8.61 -1.34 1.61
N GLU A 44 -9.92 -1.24 1.43
CA GLU A 44 -10.63 0.05 1.46
C GLU A 44 -10.73 0.59 2.89
N GLY A 45 -10.44 1.87 3.04
CA GLY A 45 -10.49 2.59 4.31
C GLY A 45 -11.70 3.53 4.42
N HIS A 46 -11.63 4.50 5.32
CA HIS A 46 -12.65 5.53 5.47
C HIS A 46 -12.53 6.65 4.43
N TYR A 47 -11.30 7.11 4.19
CA TYR A 47 -10.98 8.21 3.28
C TYR A 47 -10.40 7.73 1.95
N ILE A 48 -9.93 6.49 1.85
CA ILE A 48 -9.40 5.93 0.61
C ILE A 48 -10.21 4.70 0.20
N LEU A 49 -10.92 4.82 -0.92
CA LEU A 49 -11.83 3.82 -1.44
C LEU A 49 -11.41 3.38 -2.84
N LEU A 50 -11.78 2.17 -3.25
CA LEU A 50 -11.56 1.70 -4.62
C LEU A 50 -12.63 2.32 -5.51
N ASP A 51 -12.20 3.13 -6.49
CA ASP A 51 -13.11 3.65 -7.50
C ASP A 51 -13.30 2.61 -8.61
N PRO A 52 -14.50 2.03 -8.78
CA PRO A 52 -14.76 0.99 -9.78
C PRO A 52 -14.68 1.51 -11.22
N ILE A 53 -14.84 2.82 -11.43
CA ILE A 53 -14.82 3.41 -12.77
C ILE A 53 -13.39 3.50 -13.30
N SER A 54 -12.46 3.93 -12.44
CA SER A 54 -11.06 4.08 -12.81
C SER A 54 -10.17 2.92 -12.39
N ASP A 55 -10.73 1.91 -11.73
CA ASP A 55 -10.05 0.74 -11.18
C ASP A 55 -8.80 1.14 -10.39
N ALA A 56 -8.97 2.10 -9.46
CA ALA A 56 -7.88 2.65 -8.68
C ALA A 56 -8.37 3.15 -7.32
N PHE A 57 -7.52 3.01 -6.30
CA PHE A 57 -7.76 3.62 -5.00
C PHE A 57 -7.71 5.15 -5.10
N ARG A 58 -8.72 5.82 -4.56
CA ARG A 58 -8.86 7.28 -4.55
C ARG A 58 -9.18 7.79 -3.16
N ILE A 59 -8.52 8.89 -2.84
CA ILE A 59 -8.83 9.65 -1.64
C ILE A 59 -10.07 10.53 -1.86
N THR A 60 -10.96 10.53 -0.89
CA THR A 60 -12.19 11.30 -0.89
C THR A 60 -11.92 12.80 -0.66
N GLU A 61 -12.84 13.66 -1.09
CA GLU A 61 -12.67 15.12 -1.02
C GLU A 61 -12.78 15.68 0.41
N ASP A 62 -13.55 15.02 1.27
CA ASP A 62 -13.73 15.35 2.69
C ASP A 62 -12.47 15.16 3.53
N ALA A 63 -11.50 14.38 3.06
CA ALA A 63 -10.17 14.27 3.69
C ALA A 63 -9.35 15.57 3.59
N GLY A 64 -9.76 16.54 2.76
CA GLY A 64 -9.15 17.87 2.68
C GLY A 64 -7.70 17.90 2.20
N VAL A 65 -7.24 16.83 1.55
CA VAL A 65 -5.84 16.65 1.16
C VAL A 65 -5.47 17.56 -0.02
N PRO A 66 -4.37 18.34 0.06
CA PRO A 66 -3.92 19.17 -1.06
C PRO A 66 -3.60 18.35 -2.32
N ARG A 67 -3.78 18.94 -3.51
CA ARG A 67 -3.56 18.25 -4.81
C ARG A 67 -2.22 17.51 -4.90
N GLY A 68 -1.11 18.16 -4.54
CA GLY A 68 0.21 17.52 -4.60
C GLY A 68 0.35 16.32 -3.65
N SER A 69 -0.33 16.35 -2.49
CA SER A 69 -0.39 15.21 -1.58
C SER A 69 -1.32 14.12 -2.10
N LYS A 70 -2.42 14.46 -2.80
CA LYS A 70 -3.29 13.47 -3.47
C LYS A 70 -2.55 12.67 -4.54
N ASP A 71 -1.65 13.29 -5.28
CA ASP A 71 -0.82 12.58 -6.26
C ASP A 71 0.17 11.63 -5.59
N MET A 72 0.77 12.04 -4.47
CA MET A 72 1.62 11.16 -3.66
C MET A 72 0.82 9.97 -3.07
N VAL A 73 -0.38 10.22 -2.56
CA VAL A 73 -1.30 9.17 -2.10
C VAL A 73 -1.58 8.19 -3.23
N ARG A 74 -1.96 8.66 -4.41
CA ARG A 74 -2.22 7.80 -5.58
C ARG A 74 -1.02 6.93 -5.93
N GLN A 75 0.19 7.50 -5.91
CA GLN A 75 1.41 6.75 -6.21
C GLN A 75 1.65 5.61 -5.21
N VAL A 76 1.38 5.83 -3.92
CA VAL A 76 1.49 4.77 -2.91
C VAL A 76 0.34 3.76 -3.05
N CYS A 77 -0.88 4.19 -3.34
CA CYS A 77 -2.00 3.26 -3.46
C CYS A 77 -1.94 2.37 -4.71
N GLU A 78 -1.16 2.74 -5.74
CA GLU A 78 -0.91 1.89 -6.91
C GLU A 78 -0.38 0.50 -6.50
N VAL A 79 0.52 0.42 -5.51
CA VAL A 79 1.07 -0.88 -5.09
C VAL A 79 0.02 -1.77 -4.42
N GLY A 80 -0.96 -1.19 -3.73
CA GLY A 80 -2.08 -1.93 -3.15
C GLY A 80 -3.04 -2.47 -4.21
N TRP A 81 -3.29 -1.70 -5.28
CA TRP A 81 -4.06 -2.18 -6.42
C TRP A 81 -3.37 -3.37 -7.12
N LEU A 82 -2.06 -3.25 -7.38
CA LEU A 82 -1.25 -4.35 -7.93
C LEU A 82 -1.32 -5.60 -7.03
N TYR A 83 -1.18 -5.41 -5.72
CA TYR A 83 -1.30 -6.48 -4.73
C TYR A 83 -2.64 -7.20 -4.86
N SER A 84 -3.76 -6.47 -4.84
CA SER A 84 -5.11 -7.06 -4.96
C SER A 84 -5.29 -7.86 -6.23
N ARG A 85 -4.75 -7.36 -7.36
CA ARG A 85 -4.86 -8.06 -8.65
C ARG A 85 -4.09 -9.38 -8.66
N ILE A 86 -2.86 -9.37 -8.14
CA ILE A 86 -2.02 -10.57 -8.07
C ILE A 86 -2.59 -11.57 -7.07
N ASP A 87 -3.04 -11.11 -5.90
CA ASP A 87 -3.64 -11.96 -4.88
C ASP A 87 -4.91 -12.66 -5.41
N ALA A 88 -5.77 -11.95 -6.13
CA ALA A 88 -6.93 -12.53 -6.80
C ALA A 88 -6.55 -13.62 -7.82
N HIS A 89 -5.55 -13.35 -8.66
CA HIS A 89 -5.04 -14.32 -9.63
C HIS A 89 -4.58 -15.62 -8.94
N VAL A 90 -3.82 -15.47 -7.85
CA VAL A 90 -3.16 -16.57 -7.15
C VAL A 90 -4.10 -17.33 -6.19
N LYS A 91 -5.24 -16.75 -5.84
CA LYS A 91 -6.34 -17.39 -5.09
C LYS A 91 -7.30 -18.17 -5.96
N THR A 92 -7.34 -17.92 -7.27
CA THR A 92 -8.27 -18.60 -8.18
C THR A 92 -7.93 -20.10 -8.24
N PRO A 93 -8.82 -20.99 -7.75
CA PRO A 93 -8.56 -22.42 -7.75
C PRO A 93 -8.65 -22.93 -9.18
N SER A 94 -7.54 -23.44 -9.71
CA SER A 94 -7.47 -23.99 -11.06
C SER A 94 -6.87 -25.39 -11.02
N THR A 95 -7.35 -26.28 -11.90
CA THR A 95 -6.78 -27.62 -12.14
C THR A 95 -5.42 -27.47 -12.84
N SER A 96 -4.48 -26.88 -12.11
CA SER A 96 -3.26 -26.31 -12.65
C SER A 96 -2.09 -27.27 -12.46
N SER A 97 -1.19 -27.27 -13.45
CA SER A 97 0.02 -28.10 -13.43
C SER A 97 0.91 -27.79 -12.21
N LEU A 98 1.77 -28.73 -11.81
CA LEU A 98 2.75 -28.52 -10.73
C LEU A 98 3.62 -27.27 -10.96
N LEU A 99 3.97 -26.99 -12.22
CA LEU A 99 4.71 -25.78 -12.58
C LEU A 99 3.91 -24.52 -12.25
N HIS A 100 2.62 -24.47 -12.61
CA HIS A 100 1.76 -23.34 -12.28
C HIS A 100 1.60 -23.18 -10.75
N GLN A 101 1.44 -24.28 -10.01
CA GLN A 101 1.39 -24.25 -8.55
C GLN A 101 2.69 -23.70 -7.95
N SER A 102 3.85 -24.11 -8.48
CA SER A 102 5.15 -23.59 -8.03
C SER A 102 5.32 -22.10 -8.32
N LEU A 103 4.83 -21.63 -9.48
CA LEU A 103 4.81 -20.21 -9.83
C LEU A 103 3.93 -19.42 -8.85
N CYS A 104 2.69 -19.86 -8.64
CA CYS A 104 1.77 -19.26 -7.67
C CYS A 104 2.37 -19.25 -6.26
N ALA A 105 2.99 -20.33 -5.81
CA ALA A 105 3.68 -20.38 -4.52
C ALA A 105 4.82 -19.36 -4.43
N SER A 106 5.61 -19.20 -5.50
CA SER A 106 6.67 -18.19 -5.57
C SER A 106 6.11 -16.77 -5.49
N ILE A 107 5.01 -16.50 -6.20
CA ILE A 107 4.33 -15.20 -6.16
C ILE A 107 3.79 -14.92 -4.74
N LYS A 108 3.15 -15.89 -4.08
CA LYS A 108 2.68 -15.76 -2.69
C LYS A 108 3.80 -15.37 -1.72
N ARG A 109 5.03 -15.87 -1.93
CA ARG A 109 6.19 -15.48 -1.11
C ARG A 109 6.53 -14.00 -1.26
N HIS A 110 6.57 -13.50 -2.49
CA HIS A 110 6.80 -12.07 -2.73
C HIS A 110 5.69 -11.17 -2.15
N LEU A 111 4.43 -11.57 -2.26
CA LEU A 111 3.31 -10.85 -1.63
C LEU A 111 3.46 -10.83 -0.09
N SER A 112 3.91 -11.95 0.49
CA SER A 112 4.13 -12.06 1.95
C SER A 112 5.29 -11.19 2.43
N GLU A 113 6.39 -11.12 1.67
CA GLU A 113 7.53 -10.24 1.96
C GLU A 113 7.11 -8.77 1.94
N TYR A 114 6.34 -8.37 0.93
CA TYR A 114 5.79 -7.03 0.85
C TYR A 114 4.88 -6.70 2.04
N PHE A 115 4.00 -7.63 2.44
CA PHE A 115 3.12 -7.42 3.58
C PHE A 115 3.88 -7.25 4.91
N LYS A 116 5.02 -7.94 5.08
CA LYS A 116 5.90 -7.73 6.24
C LYS A 116 6.44 -6.31 6.30
N LEU A 117 6.87 -5.74 5.16
CA LEU A 117 7.29 -4.34 5.09
C LEU A 117 6.17 -3.39 5.53
N LEU A 118 4.95 -3.60 5.03
CA LEU A 118 3.80 -2.77 5.43
C LEU A 118 3.50 -2.87 6.93
N SER A 119 3.61 -4.06 7.50
CA SER A 119 3.42 -4.28 8.94
C SER A 119 4.45 -3.51 9.78
N LEU A 120 5.71 -3.43 9.32
CA LEU A 120 6.74 -2.62 9.95
C LEU A 120 6.42 -1.13 9.89
N LEU A 121 6.01 -0.63 8.72
CA LEU A 121 5.63 0.77 8.54
C LEU A 121 4.41 1.15 9.39
N GLN A 122 3.41 0.26 9.50
CA GLN A 122 2.28 0.48 10.39
C GLN A 122 2.69 0.53 11.86
N SER A 123 3.62 -0.33 12.28
CA SER A 123 4.16 -0.28 13.64
C SER A 123 4.91 1.03 13.91
N GLU A 124 5.72 1.50 12.97
CA GLU A 124 6.44 2.77 13.07
C GLU A 124 5.47 3.95 13.14
N LEU A 125 4.41 3.95 12.32
CA LEU A 125 3.37 4.99 12.34
C LEU A 125 2.64 5.03 13.68
N ARG A 126 2.32 3.87 14.26
CA ARG A 126 1.68 3.79 15.59
C ARG A 126 2.60 4.30 16.71
N ALA A 127 3.90 4.06 16.59
CA ALA A 127 4.88 4.45 17.62
C ALA A 127 5.25 5.94 17.56
N THR A 128 5.29 6.51 16.35
CA THR A 128 5.87 7.84 16.11
C THR A 128 4.89 8.86 15.53
N GLY A 129 3.68 8.45 15.17
CA GLY A 129 2.75 9.30 14.41
C GLY A 129 3.35 9.73 13.07
N SER A 130 3.01 10.93 12.61
CA SER A 130 3.57 11.50 11.37
C SER A 130 4.99 12.08 11.54
N THR A 131 5.65 11.86 12.69
CA THR A 131 6.99 12.43 12.92
C THR A 131 8.10 11.65 12.20
N ALA A 132 8.00 10.32 12.13
CA ALA A 132 8.99 9.48 11.45
C ALA A 132 8.53 9.03 10.06
N LEU A 133 7.23 9.01 9.76
CA LEU A 133 6.70 8.64 8.46
C LEU A 133 5.98 9.79 7.77
N SER A 134 6.13 9.85 6.45
CA SER A 134 5.47 10.83 5.59
C SER A 134 5.15 10.20 4.23
N LEU A 135 4.29 10.84 3.45
CA LEU A 135 3.95 10.36 2.09
C LEU A 135 5.19 10.16 1.21
N ARG A 136 6.17 11.07 1.31
CA ARG A 136 7.44 10.96 0.56
C ARG A 136 8.26 9.74 0.97
N LYS A 137 8.31 9.43 2.27
CA LYS A 137 8.97 8.22 2.76
C LYS A 137 8.24 6.98 2.29
N LEU A 138 6.91 6.96 2.38
CA LEU A 138 6.10 5.84 1.88
C LEU A 138 6.34 5.58 0.40
N ILE A 139 6.39 6.62 -0.44
CA ILE A 139 6.76 6.50 -1.85
C ILE A 139 8.13 5.84 -2.02
N SER A 140 9.13 6.29 -1.25
CA SER A 140 10.47 5.71 -1.32
C SER A 140 10.49 4.23 -0.91
N TRP A 141 9.73 3.87 0.13
CA TRP A 141 9.62 2.50 0.62
C TRP A 141 8.87 1.58 -0.34
N THR A 142 7.84 2.08 -1.02
CA THR A 142 7.03 1.30 -1.95
C THR A 142 7.58 1.30 -3.37
N HIS A 143 8.55 2.14 -3.70
CA HIS A 143 9.12 2.25 -5.04
C HIS A 143 9.61 0.90 -5.60
N GLU A 144 10.47 0.20 -4.87
CA GLU A 144 11.01 -1.10 -5.31
C GLU A 144 9.93 -2.21 -5.30
N PRO A 145 9.10 -2.37 -4.25
CA PRO A 145 7.95 -3.26 -4.29
C PRO A 145 7.02 -3.04 -5.48
N THR A 146 6.73 -1.78 -5.83
CA THR A 146 5.85 -1.45 -6.96
C THR A 146 6.41 -2.00 -8.27
N LYS A 147 7.70 -1.79 -8.55
CA LYS A 147 8.36 -2.34 -9.75
C LYS A 147 8.27 -3.86 -9.79
N ARG A 148 8.59 -4.51 -8.67
CA ARG A 148 8.54 -5.96 -8.56
C ARG A 148 7.12 -6.51 -8.79
N LEU A 149 6.10 -5.90 -8.18
CA LEU A 149 4.72 -6.32 -8.37
C LEU A 149 4.24 -6.11 -9.81
N LYS A 150 4.65 -5.05 -10.51
CA LYS A 150 4.36 -4.86 -11.95
C LYS A 150 4.93 -5.99 -12.81
N HIS A 151 6.16 -6.43 -12.54
CA HIS A 151 6.77 -7.55 -13.24
C HIS A 151 6.04 -8.87 -12.94
N ILE A 152 5.70 -9.11 -11.67
CA ILE A 152 4.96 -10.29 -11.25
C ILE A 152 3.57 -10.34 -11.90
N LEU A 153 2.85 -9.22 -11.95
CA LEU A 153 1.54 -9.15 -12.59
C LEU A 153 1.64 -9.46 -14.08
N THR A 154 2.60 -8.84 -14.79
CA THR A 154 2.84 -9.13 -16.22
C THR A 154 3.15 -10.62 -16.46
N LEU A 155 3.94 -11.24 -15.58
CA LEU A 155 4.25 -12.67 -15.64
C LEU A 155 3.00 -13.52 -15.40
N ALA A 156 2.22 -13.20 -14.36
CA ALA A 156 1.00 -13.91 -14.00
C ALA A 156 -0.03 -13.88 -15.15
N ASP A 157 -0.27 -12.70 -15.72
CA ASP A 157 -1.19 -12.51 -16.86
C ASP A 157 -0.70 -13.30 -18.10
N SER A 158 0.60 -13.25 -18.39
CA SER A 158 1.20 -13.99 -19.51
C SER A 158 1.14 -15.51 -19.36
N CYS A 159 1.01 -16.00 -18.12
CA CYS A 159 1.02 -17.42 -17.79
C CYS A 159 -0.38 -18.00 -17.55
N HIS A 160 -1.41 -17.16 -17.46
CA HIS A 160 -2.78 -17.56 -17.10
C HIS A 160 -3.31 -18.71 -17.97
N ASP A 161 -3.16 -18.61 -19.29
CA ASP A 161 -3.73 -19.56 -20.25
C ASP A 161 -2.73 -20.62 -20.75
N LEU A 162 -1.49 -20.60 -20.26
CA LEU A 162 -0.42 -21.48 -20.73
C LEU A 162 -0.38 -22.79 -19.95
N LYS A 163 -0.08 -23.90 -20.64
CA LYS A 163 0.03 -25.24 -20.06
C LYS A 163 1.30 -25.95 -20.51
N GLY A 164 1.81 -26.85 -19.67
CA GLY A 164 2.93 -27.74 -20.00
C GLY A 164 4.21 -27.01 -20.41
N GLY A 165 4.83 -27.45 -21.50
CA GLY A 165 6.10 -26.87 -22.00
C GLY A 165 6.02 -25.38 -22.36
N LEU A 166 4.87 -24.88 -22.81
CA LEU A 166 4.69 -23.46 -23.13
C LEU A 166 4.80 -22.58 -21.88
N LEU A 167 4.22 -23.02 -20.77
CA LEU A 167 4.35 -22.35 -19.48
C LEU A 167 5.81 -22.38 -19.01
N ALA A 168 6.47 -23.53 -19.11
CA ALA A 168 7.88 -23.68 -18.74
C ALA A 168 8.79 -22.73 -19.54
N SER A 169 8.62 -22.68 -20.87
CA SER A 169 9.36 -21.78 -21.74
C SER A 169 9.12 -20.32 -21.38
N LYS A 170 7.86 -19.92 -21.13
CA LYS A 170 7.53 -18.53 -20.78
C LYS A 170 8.16 -18.09 -19.45
N VAL A 171 8.04 -18.93 -18.42
CA VAL A 171 8.68 -18.70 -17.11
C VAL A 171 10.20 -18.62 -17.25
N HIS A 172 10.80 -19.51 -18.05
CA HIS A 172 12.24 -19.51 -18.30
C HIS A 172 12.71 -18.25 -19.02
N THR A 173 11.98 -17.79 -20.06
CA THR A 173 12.28 -16.51 -20.73
C THR A 173 12.27 -15.35 -19.73
N PHE A 174 11.29 -15.30 -18.83
CA PHE A 174 11.21 -14.30 -17.77
C PHE A 174 12.36 -14.40 -16.76
N ALA A 175 12.79 -15.60 -16.40
CA ALA A 175 13.93 -15.79 -15.49
C ALA A 175 15.26 -15.33 -16.12
N ILE A 176 15.44 -15.53 -17.42
CA ILE A 176 16.66 -15.15 -18.14
C ILE A 176 16.69 -13.66 -18.48
N HIS A 177 15.56 -13.07 -18.88
CA HIS A 177 15.50 -11.70 -19.40
C HIS A 177 14.88 -10.70 -18.41
N GLY A 178 14.39 -11.16 -17.26
CA GLY A 178 13.87 -10.30 -16.19
C GLY A 178 14.97 -9.51 -15.48
N ASP A 179 14.63 -8.29 -15.08
CA ASP A 179 15.46 -7.33 -14.35
C ASP A 179 16.36 -8.00 -13.28
N PRO A 180 17.69 -7.80 -13.29
CA PRO A 180 18.63 -8.47 -12.38
C PRO A 180 18.36 -8.26 -10.88
N ALA A 181 17.53 -7.28 -10.50
CA ALA A 181 17.10 -7.05 -9.11
C ALA A 181 16.20 -8.16 -8.51
N VAL A 182 15.76 -9.14 -9.31
CA VAL A 182 14.89 -10.26 -8.87
C VAL A 182 15.65 -11.59 -8.74
N ARG A 183 16.97 -11.58 -8.96
CA ARG A 183 17.81 -12.80 -8.85
C ARG A 183 18.38 -12.97 -7.45
N GLY A 184 17.59 -13.55 -6.55
CA GLY A 184 18.07 -14.20 -5.32
C GLY A 184 18.41 -13.27 -4.17
#